data_AF-A0A0D6KH85-F1
#
_entry.id   AF-A0A0D6KH85-F1
#
_cell.length_a   1.000
_cell.length_b   1.000
_cell.length_c   1.000
_cell.angle_alpha   90.00
_cell.angle_beta   90.00
_cell.angle_gamma   90.00
#
_symmetry.space_group_name_H-M   'P 1'
#
loop_
_entity.id
_entity.type
_entity.pdbx_description
1 polymer ?
#
loop_
_entity_poly.entity_id
_entity_poly.type
_entity_poly.pdbx_seq_one_letter_code
_entity_poly.pdbx_strand_id
1 'polypeptide(L)'
;MDEWQKDLIDIIETVAVEVEHFFLGMSEMVDAFLELTEEITEQVQTTIATEVDQYLHDFTEPMMEVYWELEDVMADVDPGFPYPVEPTPEKNPACIGCTNYHGQVYGGNLLVCAMHPHGWDDNNCPDWEQ
;
A
#
# COMPACT_ATOMS: atom_id res chain seq x y z
N MET A 1 39.57 9.46 -60.90
CA MET A 1 39.07 8.64 -59.77
C MET A 1 39.42 7.21 -60.05
N ASP A 2 40.21 6.64 -59.15
CA ASP A 2 40.60 5.23 -59.19
C ASP A 2 39.35 4.35 -59.04
N GLU A 3 39.40 3.11 -59.54
CA GLU A 3 38.25 2.19 -59.54
C GLU A 3 37.65 1.98 -58.15
N TRP A 4 38.50 1.88 -57.12
CA TRP A 4 38.07 1.68 -55.73
C TRP A 4 37.20 2.83 -55.19
N GLN A 5 37.36 4.06 -55.69
CA GLN A 5 36.54 5.20 -55.26
C GLN A 5 35.14 5.14 -55.84
N LYS A 6 35.00 4.59 -57.05
CA LYS A 6 33.68 4.41 -57.68
C LYS A 6 32.91 3.30 -56.98
N ASP A 7 33.55 2.18 -56.73
CA ASP A 7 32.94 1.04 -56.02
C ASP A 7 32.44 1.44 -54.63
N LEU A 8 33.19 2.30 -53.91
CA LEU A 8 32.79 2.80 -52.60
C LEU A 8 31.54 3.70 -52.68
N ILE A 9 31.46 4.58 -53.69
CA ILE A 9 30.30 5.47 -53.88
C ILE A 9 29.05 4.66 -54.21
N ASP A 10 29.15 3.69 -55.12
CA ASP A 10 28.03 2.83 -55.52
C ASP A 10 27.48 2.01 -54.32
N ILE A 11 28.38 1.51 -53.47
CA ILE A 11 27.98 0.78 -52.25
C ILE A 11 27.28 1.72 -51.26
N ILE A 12 27.80 2.93 -51.05
CA ILE A 12 27.20 3.90 -50.13
C ILE A 12 25.81 4.34 -50.62
N GLU A 13 25.65 4.58 -51.92
CA GLU A 13 24.34 4.92 -52.50
C GLU A 13 23.35 3.77 -52.33
N THR A 14 23.78 2.53 -52.57
CA THR A 14 22.92 1.34 -52.40
C THR A 14 22.49 1.17 -50.95
N VAL A 15 23.42 1.32 -50.00
CA VAL A 15 23.12 1.22 -48.57
C VAL A 15 22.21 2.36 -48.10
N ALA A 16 22.41 3.58 -48.61
CA ALA A 16 21.56 4.71 -48.26
C ALA A 16 20.10 4.48 -48.67
N VAL A 17 19.87 3.97 -49.89
CA VAL A 17 18.53 3.64 -50.40
C VAL A 17 17.88 2.54 -49.56
N GLU A 18 18.63 1.48 -49.21
CA GLU A 18 18.09 0.37 -48.42
C GLU A 18 17.72 0.80 -47.00
N VAL A 19 18.51 1.70 -46.40
CA VAL A 19 18.25 2.28 -45.09
C VAL A 19 16.99 3.17 -45.13
N GLU A 20 16.82 4.00 -46.16
CA GLU A 20 15.60 4.80 -46.35
C GLU A 20 14.34 3.91 -46.46
N HIS A 21 14.42 2.84 -47.25
CA HIS A 21 13.32 1.88 -47.39
C HIS A 21 13.01 1.15 -46.07
N PHE A 22 14.05 0.79 -45.30
CA PHE A 22 13.88 0.18 -43.97
C PHE A 22 13.17 1.13 -42.99
N PHE A 23 13.57 2.40 -42.94
CA PHE A 23 12.93 3.38 -42.05
C PHE A 23 11.47 3.65 -42.44
N LEU A 24 11.15 3.68 -43.73
CA LEU A 24 9.78 3.78 -44.22
C LEU A 24 8.93 2.57 -43.79
N GLY A 25 9.41 1.35 -44.03
CA GLY A 25 8.70 0.14 -43.62
C GLY A 25 8.56 0.00 -42.09
N MET A 26 9.53 0.49 -41.32
CA MET A 26 9.43 0.54 -39.87
C MET A 26 8.40 1.57 -39.39
N SER A 27 8.28 2.72 -40.06
CA SER A 27 7.25 3.72 -39.73
C SER A 27 5.85 3.14 -39.92
N GLU A 28 5.61 2.47 -41.05
CA GLU A 28 4.32 1.83 -41.35
C GLU A 28 3.99 0.72 -40.33
N MET A 29 4.97 -0.07 -39.91
CA MET A 29 4.78 -1.07 -38.86
C MET A 29 4.46 -0.46 -37.49
N VAL A 30 5.13 0.64 -37.13
CA VAL A 30 4.86 1.34 -35.87
C VAL A 30 3.47 1.95 -35.89
N ASP A 31 3.04 2.54 -37.01
CA ASP A 31 1.69 3.09 -37.16
C ASP A 31 0.63 1.99 -36.99
N ALA A 32 0.79 0.84 -37.66
CA ALA A 32 -0.12 -0.31 -37.50
C ALA A 32 -0.12 -0.87 -36.06
N PHE A 33 1.03 -0.85 -35.37
CA PHE A 33 1.11 -1.29 -33.98
C PHE A 33 0.43 -0.30 -33.02
N LEU A 34 0.55 1.00 -33.28
CA LEU A 34 -0.13 2.05 -32.51
C LEU A 34 -1.65 1.93 -32.67
N GLU A 35 -2.15 1.75 -33.90
CA GLU A 35 -3.58 1.53 -34.17
C GLU A 35 -4.12 0.31 -33.41
N LEU A 36 -3.40 -0.82 -33.45
CA LEU A 36 -3.77 -2.02 -32.68
C LEU A 36 -3.75 -1.77 -31.16
N THR A 37 -2.79 -0.98 -30.67
CA THR A 37 -2.68 -0.67 -29.24
C THR A 37 -3.81 0.26 -28.78
N GLU A 38 -4.19 1.24 -29.60
CA GLU A 38 -5.34 2.11 -29.34
C GLU A 38 -6.64 1.28 -29.29
N GLU A 39 -6.85 0.38 -30.25
CA GLU A 39 -8.02 -0.52 -30.28
C GLU A 39 -8.07 -1.44 -29.04
N ILE A 40 -6.94 -2.01 -28.64
CA ILE A 40 -6.85 -2.83 -27.42
C ILE A 40 -7.14 -1.98 -26.18
N THR A 41 -6.63 -0.74 -26.12
CA THR A 41 -6.81 0.16 -24.98
C THR A 41 -8.28 0.53 -24.81
N GLU A 42 -9.00 0.82 -25.89
CA GLU A 42 -10.43 1.10 -25.86
C GLU A 42 -11.25 -0.12 -25.39
N GLN A 43 -10.90 -1.32 -25.87
CA GLN A 43 -11.54 -2.57 -25.44
C GLN A 43 -11.26 -2.88 -23.95
N VAL A 44 -10.03 -2.69 -23.48
CA VAL A 44 -9.63 -2.88 -22.09
C VAL A 44 -10.33 -1.89 -21.17
N GLN A 45 -10.34 -0.60 -21.51
CA GLN A 45 -11.00 0.42 -20.68
C GLN A 45 -12.50 0.19 -20.54
N THR A 46 -13.16 -0.25 -21.61
CA THR A 46 -14.63 -0.34 -21.58
C THR A 46 -15.09 -1.63 -20.91
N THR A 47 -14.49 -2.78 -21.26
CA THR A 47 -14.96 -4.09 -20.79
C THR A 47 -14.31 -4.50 -19.49
N ILE A 48 -12.98 -4.36 -19.35
CA ILE A 48 -12.29 -4.85 -18.15
C ILE A 48 -12.54 -3.92 -16.97
N ALA A 49 -12.55 -2.60 -17.16
CA ALA A 49 -12.78 -1.68 -16.03
C ALA A 49 -14.18 -1.84 -15.45
N THR A 50 -15.21 -2.04 -16.28
CA THR A 50 -16.59 -2.23 -15.81
C THR A 50 -16.81 -3.61 -15.19
N GLU A 51 -16.24 -4.67 -15.76
CA GLU A 51 -16.32 -6.02 -15.19
C GLU A 51 -15.55 -6.14 -13.87
N VAL A 52 -14.38 -5.52 -13.76
CA VAL A 52 -13.59 -5.50 -12.52
C VAL A 52 -14.28 -4.67 -11.43
N ASP A 53 -14.85 -3.51 -11.78
CA ASP A 53 -15.58 -2.67 -10.82
C ASP A 53 -16.82 -3.40 -10.28
N GLN A 54 -17.58 -4.09 -11.14
CA GLN A 54 -18.71 -4.93 -10.72
C GLN A 54 -18.27 -6.11 -9.85
N TYR A 55 -17.21 -6.83 -10.24
CA TYR A 55 -16.71 -7.95 -9.47
C TYR A 55 -16.17 -7.54 -8.09
N LEU A 56 -15.46 -6.40 -8.02
CA LEU A 56 -15.02 -5.84 -6.75
C LEU A 56 -16.23 -5.41 -5.91
N HIS A 57 -17.23 -4.74 -6.50
CA HIS A 57 -18.44 -4.35 -5.78
C HIS A 57 -19.17 -5.55 -5.16
N ASP A 58 -19.41 -6.60 -5.95
CA ASP A 58 -20.08 -7.83 -5.50
C ASP A 58 -19.29 -8.59 -4.42
N PHE A 59 -17.96 -8.50 -4.44
CA PHE A 59 -17.11 -9.09 -3.40
C PHE A 59 -17.06 -8.25 -2.12
N THR A 60 -17.09 -6.92 -2.26
CA THR A 60 -16.86 -6.00 -1.14
C THR A 60 -18.11 -5.78 -0.29
N GLU A 61 -19.31 -5.75 -0.88
CA GLU A 61 -20.57 -5.62 -0.14
C GLU A 61 -20.74 -6.66 0.98
N PRO A 62 -20.64 -7.98 0.73
CA PRO A 62 -20.86 -8.97 1.78
C PRO A 62 -19.77 -8.95 2.86
N MET A 63 -18.55 -8.53 2.54
CA MET A 63 -17.49 -8.39 3.55
C MET A 63 -17.64 -7.14 4.42
N MET A 64 -18.10 -6.03 3.85
CA MET A 64 -18.36 -4.77 4.57
C MET A 64 -19.58 -4.89 5.49
N GLU A 65 -20.66 -5.54 5.04
CA GLU A 65 -21.87 -5.75 5.85
C GLU A 65 -21.56 -6.55 7.11
N VAL A 66 -20.78 -7.63 7.00
CA VAL A 66 -20.33 -8.41 8.17
C VAL A 66 -19.41 -7.60 9.08
N TYR A 67 -18.55 -6.74 8.53
CA TYR A 67 -17.66 -5.90 9.32
C TYR A 67 -18.42 -4.82 10.11
N TRP A 68 -19.41 -4.16 9.49
CA TRP A 68 -20.27 -3.18 10.16
C TRP A 68 -21.23 -3.81 11.17
N GLU A 69 -21.79 -4.97 10.88
CA GLU A 69 -22.61 -5.72 11.84
C GLU A 69 -21.76 -6.17 13.04
N LEU A 70 -20.48 -6.50 12.83
CA LEU A 70 -19.54 -6.77 13.91
C LEU A 70 -19.13 -5.49 14.67
N GLU A 71 -18.94 -4.36 13.99
CA GLU A 71 -18.58 -3.07 14.59
C GLU A 71 -19.69 -2.53 15.53
N ASP A 72 -20.96 -2.64 15.13
CA ASP A 72 -22.12 -2.27 15.95
C ASP A 72 -22.26 -3.19 17.18
N VAL A 73 -21.85 -4.46 17.06
CA VAL A 73 -21.74 -5.41 18.18
C VAL A 73 -20.50 -5.14 19.04
N MET A 74 -19.43 -4.59 18.47
CA MET A 74 -18.14 -4.36 19.13
C MET A 74 -18.03 -3.02 19.85
N ALA A 75 -18.97 -2.08 19.66
CA ALA A 75 -18.97 -0.80 20.36
C ALA A 75 -18.94 -0.93 21.90
N ASP A 76 -19.46 -2.05 22.43
CA ASP A 76 -19.47 -2.39 23.86
C ASP A 76 -18.54 -3.58 24.24
N VAL A 77 -17.79 -4.13 23.28
CA VAL A 77 -16.90 -5.28 23.53
C VAL A 77 -15.49 -4.75 23.71
N ASP A 78 -14.98 -4.88 24.94
CA ASP A 78 -13.56 -4.75 25.24
C ASP A 78 -12.77 -5.49 24.15
N PRO A 79 -11.86 -4.82 23.41
CA PRO A 79 -11.32 -5.34 22.16
C PRO A 79 -10.60 -6.68 22.27
N GLY A 80 -10.44 -7.26 23.48
CA GLY A 80 -9.76 -8.53 23.74
C GLY A 80 -8.25 -8.44 23.49
N PHE A 81 -7.82 -7.42 22.77
CA PHE A 81 -6.45 -7.07 22.49
C PHE A 81 -5.91 -6.10 23.54
N PRO A 82 -4.67 -6.29 24.00
CA PRO A 82 -4.04 -5.36 24.90
C PRO A 82 -3.91 -3.97 24.29
N TYR A 83 -4.34 -2.94 25.01
CA TYR A 83 -4.18 -1.56 24.61
C TYR A 83 -3.51 -0.72 25.71
N PRO A 84 -2.64 0.25 25.33
CA PRO A 84 -1.94 1.09 26.26
C PRO A 84 -2.87 2.11 26.91
N VAL A 85 -2.66 2.37 28.19
CA VAL A 85 -3.27 3.45 28.96
C VAL A 85 -2.14 4.18 29.66
N GLU A 86 -2.08 5.50 29.51
CA GLU A 86 -1.11 6.33 30.21
C GLU A 86 -1.58 6.67 31.64
N PRO A 87 -0.66 6.87 32.60
CA PRO A 87 -1.03 7.31 33.93
C PRO A 87 -1.46 8.78 33.89
N THR A 88 -2.55 9.10 34.57
CA THR A 88 -3.05 10.48 34.68
C THR A 88 -3.06 10.92 36.14
N PRO A 89 -3.15 12.23 36.43
CA PRO A 89 -3.28 12.71 37.81
C PRO A 89 -4.48 12.09 38.57
N GLU A 90 -5.52 11.69 37.85
CA GLU A 90 -6.71 11.04 38.39
C GLU A 90 -6.57 9.51 38.49
N LYS A 91 -5.71 8.90 37.67
CA LYS A 91 -5.53 7.45 37.58
C LYS A 91 -4.05 7.07 37.60
N ASN A 92 -3.62 6.46 38.71
CA ASN A 92 -2.24 6.06 38.97
C ASN A 92 -1.24 7.25 38.99
N PRO A 93 -1.51 8.30 39.80
CA PRO A 93 -0.66 9.49 39.84
C PRO A 93 0.79 9.18 40.25
N ALA A 94 1.00 8.19 41.12
CA ALA A 94 2.31 7.74 41.59
C ALA A 94 3.21 7.15 40.48
N CYS A 95 2.60 6.77 39.36
CA CYS A 95 3.29 6.08 38.27
C CYS A 95 3.67 7.01 37.11
N ILE A 96 3.31 8.29 37.19
CA ILE A 96 3.67 9.28 36.16
C ILE A 96 5.20 9.38 36.10
N GLY A 97 5.76 9.04 34.94
CA GLY A 97 7.21 9.07 34.70
C GLY A 97 8.00 7.91 35.33
N CYS A 98 7.33 6.83 35.77
CA CYS A 98 7.99 5.63 36.28
C CYS A 98 8.42 4.70 35.13
N THR A 99 9.67 4.22 35.12
CA THR A 99 10.15 3.24 34.13
C THR A 99 9.45 1.89 34.23
N ASN A 100 8.97 1.54 35.43
CA ASN A 100 8.29 0.26 35.68
C ASN A 100 6.81 0.27 35.27
N TYR A 101 6.29 1.39 34.75
CA TYR A 101 4.91 1.47 34.30
C TYR A 101 4.68 0.67 33.01
N HIS A 102 3.78 -0.31 33.08
CA HIS A 102 3.39 -1.17 31.96
C HIS A 102 2.16 -0.63 31.25
N GLY A 103 1.12 -0.25 32.01
CA GLY A 103 -0.05 0.46 31.51
C GLY A 103 -0.78 -0.22 30.35
N GLN A 104 -1.08 -1.52 30.46
CA GLN A 104 -1.82 -2.25 29.43
C GLN A 104 -3.12 -2.82 29.98
N VAL A 105 -4.22 -2.69 29.24
CA VAL A 105 -5.49 -3.31 29.59
C VAL A 105 -5.61 -4.67 28.95
N TYR A 106 -5.86 -5.71 29.74
CA TYR A 106 -6.10 -7.08 29.27
C TYR A 106 -7.51 -7.50 29.66
N GLY A 107 -8.38 -7.77 28.69
CA GLY A 107 -9.74 -8.24 29.00
C GLY A 107 -10.51 -7.25 29.90
N GLY A 108 -10.36 -5.95 29.66
CA GLY A 108 -10.94 -4.87 30.46
C GLY A 108 -10.23 -4.57 31.79
N ASN A 109 -9.16 -5.30 32.15
CA ASN A 109 -8.42 -5.09 33.39
C ASN A 109 -7.08 -4.39 33.12
N LEU A 110 -6.90 -3.20 33.68
CA LEU A 110 -5.63 -2.47 33.60
C LEU A 110 -4.56 -3.12 34.47
N LEU A 111 -3.46 -3.53 33.87
CA LEU A 111 -2.22 -3.90 34.54
C LEU A 111 -1.29 -2.69 34.58
N VAL A 112 -1.10 -2.12 35.77
CA VAL A 112 -0.33 -0.89 35.98
C VAL A 112 1.18 -1.14 35.93
N CYS A 113 1.69 -2.06 36.73
CA CYS A 113 3.08 -2.53 36.67
C CYS A 113 3.21 -3.95 37.23
N ALA A 114 4.39 -4.57 37.08
CA ALA A 114 4.64 -5.92 37.59
C ALA A 114 4.66 -5.99 39.14
N MET A 115 5.06 -4.90 39.81
CA MET A 115 5.21 -4.86 41.27
C MET A 115 3.89 -4.49 41.97
N HIS A 116 3.13 -3.57 41.36
CA HIS A 116 1.82 -3.12 41.80
C HIS A 116 0.82 -3.25 40.65
N PRO A 117 0.19 -4.44 40.49
CA PRO A 117 -0.73 -4.69 39.38
C PRO A 117 -1.88 -3.70 39.25
N HIS A 118 -2.34 -3.14 40.38
CA HIS A 118 -3.43 -2.15 40.44
C HIS A 118 -2.94 -0.71 40.63
N GLY A 119 -1.63 -0.47 40.59
CA GLY A 119 -1.03 0.81 40.92
C GLY A 119 -0.79 1.00 42.42
N TRP A 120 -0.18 2.13 42.75
CA TRP A 120 0.10 2.53 44.13
C TRP A 120 -0.79 3.71 44.50
N ASP A 121 -1.45 3.62 45.66
CA ASP A 121 -2.50 4.57 46.07
C ASP A 121 -1.95 5.92 46.58
N ASP A 122 -0.71 5.94 47.09
CA ASP A 122 -0.08 7.16 47.60
C ASP A 122 0.63 7.92 46.48
N ASN A 123 1.05 9.16 46.70
CA ASN A 123 1.69 10.00 45.71
C ASN A 123 3.09 9.51 45.28
N ASN A 124 3.75 8.68 46.10
CA ASN A 124 5.11 8.20 45.85
C ASN A 124 5.16 6.66 45.91
N CYS A 125 5.38 6.03 44.77
CA CYS A 125 5.55 4.59 44.65
C CYS A 125 6.92 4.16 45.23
N PRO A 126 7.00 3.12 46.07
CA PRO A 126 8.26 2.64 46.64
C PRO A 126 9.19 2.03 45.59
N ASP A 127 8.62 1.46 44.53
CA ASP A 127 9.31 0.82 43.41
C ASP A 127 9.45 1.76 42.19
N TRP A 128 9.41 3.08 42.43
CA TRP A 128 9.57 4.09 41.39
C TRP A 128 11.04 4.21 40.95
N GLU A 129 11.30 3.86 39.69
CA GLU A 129 12.60 4.00 39.03
C GLU A 129 12.48 4.98 37.86
N GLN A 130 13.55 5.78 37.64
CA GLN A 130 13.61 6.90 36.69
C GLN A 130 14.54 6.61 35.52
#